data_AF-A0A5J4PSI9-F1
#
_entry.id   AF-A0A5J4PSI9-F1
#
_cell.length_a   1.000
_cell.length_b   1.000
_cell.length_c   1.000
_cell.angle_alpha   90.00
_cell.angle_beta   90.00
_cell.angle_gamma   90.00
#
_symmetry.space_group_name_H-M   'P 1'
#
loop_
_entity.id
_entity.type
_entity.pdbx_description
1 polymer ?
#
loop_
_entity_poly.entity_id
_entity_poly.type
_entity_poly.pdbx_seq_one_letter_code
_entity_poly.pdbx_strand_id
1 'polypeptide(L)'
;MSKLRFRVVENAFKKKAVEVPIPTERPSEYYGKYVFNRTKMFKYLPSKVYDKLIDAIDNGSPLDRTIADEVAAGMKKWAIEMGVTHYTHWFHPLTEGTAEKHDAFIEHDGKGGMLEEFSGKLLVQQEPDASSFPSGGIRNTFEARGYSAWDPSSPAFIIDDTLCIPTIFIAY
;
A
#
# COMPACT_ATOMS: atom_id res chain seq x y z
N MET A 1 -42.48 20.84 -1.41
CA MET A 1 -42.04 19.55 -1.99
C MET A 1 -40.61 19.67 -2.48
N SER A 2 -39.72 18.75 -2.09
CA SER A 2 -38.31 18.73 -2.50
C SER A 2 -38.17 18.60 -4.03
N LYS A 3 -37.58 19.60 -4.70
CA LYS A 3 -37.28 19.58 -6.14
C LYS A 3 -35.97 18.84 -6.48
N LEU A 4 -35.32 18.23 -5.48
CA LEU A 4 -34.00 17.61 -5.61
C LEU A 4 -33.98 16.51 -6.67
N ARG A 5 -35.01 15.64 -6.68
CA ARG A 5 -35.13 14.54 -7.66
C ARG A 5 -35.13 15.04 -9.11
N PHE A 6 -35.85 16.13 -9.38
CA PHE A 6 -35.99 16.69 -10.72
C PHE A 6 -34.68 17.34 -11.18
N ARG A 7 -33.96 17.99 -10.26
CA ARG A 7 -32.64 18.58 -10.52
C ARG A 7 -31.58 17.51 -10.83
N VAL A 8 -31.60 16.36 -10.14
CA VAL A 8 -30.69 15.25 -10.43
C VAL A 8 -30.94 14.66 -11.82
N VAL A 9 -32.21 14.47 -12.20
CA VAL A 9 -32.57 13.99 -13.55
C VAL A 9 -32.13 14.99 -14.62
N GLU A 10 -32.38 16.28 -14.43
CA GLU A 10 -31.94 17.32 -15.37
C GLU A 10 -30.40 17.35 -15.52
N ASN A 11 -29.66 17.18 -14.42
CA ASN A 11 -28.20 17.12 -14.45
C ASN A 11 -27.68 15.85 -15.13
N ALA A 12 -28.37 14.72 -14.99
CA ALA A 12 -28.00 13.47 -15.64
C ALA A 12 -28.10 13.58 -17.18
N PHE A 13 -29.13 14.26 -17.69
CA PHE A 13 -29.26 14.53 -19.13
C PHE A 13 -28.14 15.42 -19.70
N LYS A 14 -27.48 16.22 -18.85
CA LYS A 14 -26.34 17.07 -19.23
C LYS A 14 -24.99 16.35 -19.14
N LYS A 15 -24.90 15.20 -18.44
CA LYS A 15 -23.65 14.44 -18.33
C LYS A 15 -23.31 13.78 -19.66
N LYS A 16 -22.11 14.07 -20.16
CA LYS A 16 -21.50 13.32 -21.27
C LYS A 16 -20.60 12.23 -20.72
N ALA A 17 -20.42 11.16 -21.50
CA ALA A 17 -19.45 10.13 -21.16
C ALA A 17 -18.05 10.76 -21.05
N VAL A 18 -17.29 10.36 -20.03
CA VAL A 18 -15.89 10.73 -19.92
C VAL A 18 -15.13 10.01 -21.04
N GLU A 19 -14.42 10.75 -21.87
CA GLU A 19 -13.55 10.16 -22.88
C GLU A 19 -12.38 9.46 -22.20
N VAL A 20 -12.25 8.16 -22.43
CA VAL A 20 -11.12 7.36 -21.96
C VAL A 20 -10.21 7.12 -23.16
N PRO A 21 -8.99 7.69 -23.19
CA PRO A 21 -8.07 7.45 -24.28
C PRO A 21 -7.69 5.97 -24.31
N ILE A 22 -7.79 5.35 -25.48
CA ILE A 22 -7.31 3.99 -25.68
C ILE A 22 -5.78 4.06 -25.71
N PRO A 23 -5.08 3.27 -24.87
CA PRO A 23 -3.62 3.22 -24.91
C PRO A 23 -3.14 2.85 -26.32
N THR A 24 -2.19 3.62 -26.85
CA THR A 24 -1.56 3.35 -28.15
C THR A 24 -0.66 2.12 -28.11
N GLU A 25 -0.12 1.83 -26.93
CA GLU A 25 0.81 0.75 -26.63
C GLU A 25 0.09 -0.60 -26.53
N ARG A 26 0.82 -1.69 -26.80
CA ARG A 26 0.26 -3.03 -26.58
C ARG A 26 0.04 -3.29 -25.08
N PRO A 27 -1.01 -4.04 -24.69
CA PRO A 27 -1.24 -4.40 -23.28
C PRO A 27 -0.02 -4.98 -22.55
N SER A 28 0.84 -5.71 -23.25
CA SER A 28 2.08 -6.26 -22.71
C SER A 28 3.09 -5.20 -22.22
N GLU A 29 3.03 -3.97 -22.74
CA GLU A 29 3.98 -2.90 -22.41
C GLU A 29 3.65 -2.22 -21.08
N TYR A 30 2.37 -2.13 -20.71
CA TYR A 30 1.92 -1.49 -19.47
C TYR A 30 1.34 -2.46 -18.43
N TYR A 31 1.11 -3.73 -18.78
CA TYR A 31 0.63 -4.73 -17.83
C TYR A 31 1.59 -4.88 -16.65
N GLY A 32 1.07 -4.74 -15.43
CA GLY A 32 1.86 -4.82 -14.20
C GLY A 32 2.88 -3.67 -14.04
N LYS A 33 2.77 -2.57 -14.80
CA LYS A 33 3.63 -1.39 -14.69
C LYS A 33 3.73 -0.88 -13.25
N TYR A 34 2.59 -0.78 -12.57
CA TYR A 34 2.45 -0.27 -11.21
C TYR A 34 2.51 -1.35 -10.12
N VAL A 35 3.04 -2.54 -10.41
CA VAL A 35 3.11 -3.66 -9.46
C VAL A 35 4.57 -4.04 -9.24
N PHE A 36 5.02 -4.14 -7.98
CA PHE A 36 6.34 -4.59 -7.57
C PHE A 36 6.48 -6.11 -7.76
N ASN A 37 6.45 -6.55 -9.02
CA ASN A 37 6.48 -7.94 -9.41
C ASN A 37 7.90 -8.54 -9.35
N ARG A 38 8.02 -9.86 -9.59
CA ARG A 38 9.30 -10.58 -9.56
C ARG A 38 10.39 -9.94 -10.44
N THR A 39 10.03 -9.44 -11.62
CA THR A 39 10.98 -8.74 -12.52
C THR A 39 11.54 -7.47 -11.88
N LYS A 40 10.69 -6.69 -11.20
CA LYS A 40 11.13 -5.49 -10.48
C LYS A 40 11.89 -5.87 -9.22
N MET A 41 11.42 -6.84 -8.45
CA MET A 41 12.16 -7.38 -7.29
C MET A 41 13.59 -7.77 -7.70
N PHE A 42 13.77 -8.47 -8.82
CA PHE A 42 15.10 -8.84 -9.33
C PHE A 42 15.96 -7.63 -9.72
N LYS A 43 15.35 -6.56 -10.24
CA LYS A 43 16.05 -5.32 -10.62
C LYS A 43 16.45 -4.47 -9.41
N TYR A 44 15.60 -4.40 -8.39
CA TYR A 44 15.73 -3.45 -7.27
C TYR A 44 16.30 -4.08 -5.99
N LEU A 45 16.33 -5.42 -5.88
CA LEU A 45 16.82 -6.13 -4.70
C LEU A 45 18.17 -6.80 -4.96
N PRO A 46 19.04 -6.90 -3.95
CA PRO A 46 20.22 -7.76 -4.01
C PRO A 46 19.83 -9.22 -4.25
N SER A 47 20.65 -9.96 -5.02
CA SER A 47 20.34 -11.36 -5.42
C SER A 47 19.95 -12.25 -4.24
N LYS A 48 20.68 -12.18 -3.12
CA LYS A 48 20.41 -12.99 -1.93
C LYS A 48 19.06 -12.66 -1.28
N VAL A 49 18.66 -11.38 -1.32
CA VAL A 49 17.37 -10.91 -0.79
C VAL A 49 16.24 -11.33 -1.71
N TYR A 50 16.44 -11.20 -3.02
CA TYR A 50 15.49 -11.69 -4.01
C TYR A 50 15.20 -13.18 -3.82
N ASP A 51 16.23 -14.01 -3.73
CA ASP A 51 16.06 -15.47 -3.58
C ASP A 51 15.28 -15.83 -2.29
N LYS A 52 15.61 -15.16 -1.17
CA LYS A 52 14.88 -15.34 0.09
C LYS A 52 13.44 -14.85 0.04
N LEU A 53 13.19 -13.72 -0.63
CA LEU A 53 11.84 -13.20 -0.79
C LEU A 53 10.98 -14.13 -1.65
N ILE A 54 11.55 -14.68 -2.72
CA ILE A 54 10.85 -15.68 -3.54
C ILE A 54 10.54 -16.94 -2.73
N ASP A 55 11.48 -17.42 -1.93
CA ASP A 55 11.24 -18.56 -1.03
C ASP A 55 10.11 -18.27 -0.02
N ALA A 56 10.06 -17.06 0.54
CA ALA A 56 8.98 -16.64 1.44
C ALA A 56 7.61 -16.59 0.72
N ILE A 57 7.59 -16.14 -0.54
CA ILE A 57 6.38 -16.07 -1.37
C ILE A 57 5.88 -17.47 -1.75
N ASP A 58 6.78 -18.34 -2.21
CA ASP A 58 6.43 -19.63 -2.80
C ASP A 58 6.25 -20.73 -1.73
N ASN A 59 7.01 -20.66 -0.62
CA ASN A 59 7.04 -21.71 0.41
C ASN A 59 6.58 -21.23 1.79
N GLY A 60 6.24 -19.95 1.96
CA GLY A 60 5.79 -19.40 3.26
C GLY A 60 6.90 -19.36 4.31
N SER A 61 8.17 -19.30 3.90
CA SER A 61 9.28 -19.23 4.84
C SER A 61 9.32 -17.88 5.59
N PRO A 62 9.81 -17.84 6.84
CA PRO A 62 9.87 -16.61 7.61
C PRO A 62 10.84 -15.59 7.00
N LEU A 63 10.42 -14.32 6.94
CA LEU A 63 11.28 -13.22 6.52
C LEU A 63 12.08 -12.66 7.71
N ASP A 64 13.41 -12.71 7.63
CA ASP A 64 14.28 -12.08 8.62
C ASP A 64 14.18 -10.55 8.52
N ARG A 65 14.25 -9.85 9.66
CA ARG A 65 14.20 -8.40 9.74
C ARG A 65 15.29 -7.71 8.91
N THR A 66 16.47 -8.31 8.84
CA THR A 66 17.57 -7.80 8.00
C THR A 66 17.22 -7.81 6.51
N ILE A 67 16.52 -8.87 6.07
CA ILE A 67 16.04 -9.00 4.69
C ILE A 67 14.91 -8.01 4.44
N ALA A 68 14.03 -7.81 5.42
CA ALA A 68 12.95 -6.83 5.31
C ALA A 68 13.45 -5.39 5.11
N ASP A 69 14.53 -4.99 5.79
CA ASP A 69 15.12 -3.66 5.60
C ASP A 69 15.66 -3.48 4.17
N GLU A 70 16.31 -4.51 3.61
CA GLU A 70 16.77 -4.48 2.22
C GLU A 70 15.60 -4.50 1.21
N VAL A 71 14.53 -5.25 1.50
CA VAL A 71 13.30 -5.25 0.69
C VAL A 71 12.64 -3.87 0.72
N ALA A 72 12.50 -3.27 1.89
CA ALA A 72 11.92 -1.93 2.04
C ALA A 72 12.75 -0.89 1.26
N ALA A 73 14.08 -0.93 1.36
CA ALA A 73 14.94 -0.03 0.59
C ALA A 73 14.76 -0.18 -0.93
N GLY A 74 14.69 -1.41 -1.44
CA GLY A 74 14.46 -1.67 -2.87
C GLY A 74 13.06 -1.28 -3.33
N MET A 75 12.05 -1.56 -2.52
CA MET A 75 10.65 -1.19 -2.78
C MET A 75 10.48 0.33 -2.82
N LYS A 76 11.06 1.05 -1.87
CA LYS A 76 11.09 2.52 -1.83
C LYS A 76 11.79 3.09 -3.06
N LYS A 77 12.96 2.56 -3.44
CA LYS A 77 13.69 3.04 -4.62
C LYS A 77 12.83 2.92 -5.87
N TRP A 78 12.16 1.78 -6.06
CA TRP A 78 11.22 1.60 -7.16
C TRP A 78 10.05 2.59 -7.09
N ALA A 79 9.44 2.77 -5.91
CA ALA A 79 8.30 3.65 -5.72
C ALA A 79 8.65 5.12 -6.05
N ILE A 80 9.80 5.61 -5.59
CA ILE A 80 10.28 6.97 -5.88
C ILE A 80 10.54 7.15 -7.39
N GLU A 81 11.12 6.16 -8.06
CA GLU A 81 11.31 6.19 -9.52
C GLU A 81 9.97 6.28 -10.28
N MET A 82 8.86 5.84 -9.67
CA MET A 82 7.51 5.95 -10.19
C MET A 82 6.79 7.25 -9.80
N GLY A 83 7.42 8.11 -9.00
CA GLY A 83 6.85 9.39 -8.55
C GLY A 83 5.96 9.29 -7.31
N VAL A 84 6.04 8.18 -6.57
CA VAL A 84 5.29 7.98 -5.33
C VAL A 84 5.84 8.84 -4.21
N THR A 85 4.96 9.42 -3.39
CA THR A 85 5.30 10.27 -2.24
C THR A 85 4.85 9.67 -0.90
N HIS A 86 3.84 8.79 -0.93
CA HIS A 86 3.25 8.16 0.24
C HIS A 86 3.33 6.63 0.18
N TYR A 87 3.20 5.99 1.32
CA TYR A 87 2.94 4.55 1.41
C TYR A 87 1.74 4.30 2.33
N THR A 88 1.10 3.15 2.16
CA THR A 88 0.00 2.72 3.01
C THR A 88 0.03 1.22 3.22
N HIS A 89 -0.30 0.79 4.43
CA HIS A 89 -0.70 -0.59 4.69
C HIS A 89 -2.14 -0.77 4.21
N TRP A 90 -2.29 -1.50 3.11
CA TRP A 90 -3.56 -1.71 2.45
C TRP A 90 -4.17 -3.04 2.90
N PHE A 91 -5.36 -2.98 3.51
CA PHE A 91 -6.06 -4.17 3.98
C PHE A 91 -7.59 -4.00 3.93
N HIS A 92 -8.31 -5.12 4.01
CA HIS A 92 -9.77 -5.14 4.03
C HIS A 92 -10.28 -5.60 5.40
N PRO A 93 -10.70 -4.68 6.29
CA PRO A 93 -11.38 -5.07 7.52
C PRO A 93 -12.75 -5.72 7.24
N LEU A 94 -13.33 -6.35 8.26
CA LEU A 94 -14.66 -6.99 8.22
C LEU A 94 -15.84 -6.00 8.07
N THR A 95 -15.61 -4.83 7.47
CA THR A 95 -16.59 -3.78 7.21
C THR A 95 -16.92 -3.62 5.73
N GLU A 96 -16.55 -4.60 4.89
CA GLU A 96 -16.78 -4.63 3.44
C GLU A 96 -16.15 -3.46 2.64
N GLY A 97 -15.20 -2.73 3.23
CA GLY A 97 -14.46 -1.64 2.61
C GLY A 97 -12.95 -1.80 2.75
N THR A 98 -12.18 -0.98 2.04
CA THR A 98 -10.72 -0.87 2.23
C THR A 98 -10.39 0.05 3.39
N ALA A 99 -9.40 -0.33 4.18
CA ALA A 99 -8.76 0.55 5.15
C ALA A 99 -7.38 0.91 4.62
N GLU A 100 -7.10 2.20 4.59
CA GLU A 100 -5.82 2.75 4.17
C GLU A 100 -5.43 3.82 5.17
N LYS A 101 -4.23 3.69 5.73
CA LYS A 101 -3.57 4.77 6.46
C LYS A 101 -2.39 5.25 5.63
N HIS A 102 -2.46 6.48 5.16
CA HIS A 102 -1.45 7.06 4.30
C HIS A 102 -0.39 7.72 5.17
N ASP A 103 0.83 7.20 5.11
CA ASP A 103 2.02 7.75 5.77
C ASP A 103 2.99 8.22 4.68
N ALA A 104 3.60 9.40 4.84
CA ALA A 104 4.59 9.90 3.90
C ALA A 104 5.95 9.23 4.17
N PHE A 105 6.84 9.14 3.18
CA PHE A 105 8.21 8.66 3.39
C PHE A 105 9.08 9.58 4.27
N ILE A 106 8.53 10.64 4.85
CA ILE A 106 9.27 11.73 5.48
C ILE A 106 9.75 11.36 6.89
N GLU A 107 11.06 11.50 7.11
CA GLU A 107 11.74 11.47 8.40
C GLU A 107 12.55 12.77 8.59
N HIS A 108 12.62 13.28 9.83
CA HIS A 108 13.37 14.49 10.14
C HIS A 108 14.76 14.13 10.66
N ASP A 109 15.80 14.82 10.16
CA ASP A 109 17.18 14.58 10.58
C ASP A 109 17.55 15.19 11.95
N GLY A 110 16.61 15.89 12.59
CA GLY A 110 16.80 16.61 13.85
C GLY A 110 17.69 17.86 13.76
N LYS A 111 18.16 18.23 12.57
CA LYS A 111 19.06 19.36 12.28
C LYS A 111 18.43 20.41 11.35
N GLY A 112 17.17 20.24 10.98
CA GLY A 112 16.42 21.12 10.09
C GLY A 112 16.37 20.63 8.64
N GLY A 113 16.91 19.44 8.36
CA GLY A 113 16.75 18.73 7.11
C GLY A 113 15.64 17.69 7.18
N MET A 114 15.38 17.09 6.02
CA MET A 114 14.38 16.07 5.81
C MET A 114 14.98 14.98 4.92
N LEU A 115 14.73 13.73 5.29
CA LEU A 115 15.10 12.57 4.52
C LEU A 115 13.83 11.78 4.19
N GLU A 116 13.83 11.15 3.04
CA GLU A 116 12.86 10.10 2.77
C GLU A 116 13.43 8.79 3.32
N GLU A 117 12.66 8.03 4.07
CA GLU A 117 13.04 6.73 4.64
C GLU A 117 11.84 5.78 4.61
N PHE A 118 12.14 4.51 4.38
CA PHE A 118 11.18 3.42 4.47
C PHE A 118 11.90 2.21 5.02
N SER A 119 11.65 1.90 6.29
CA SER A 119 12.36 0.84 7.02
C SER A 119 11.60 -0.48 6.93
N GLY A 120 12.33 -1.59 7.03
CA GLY A 120 11.75 -2.94 7.09
C GLY A 120 10.90 -3.17 8.34
N LYS A 121 11.11 -2.36 9.39
CA LYS A 121 10.21 -2.33 10.56
C LYS A 121 8.79 -1.97 10.15
N LEU A 122 8.63 -0.92 9.33
CA LEU A 122 7.32 -0.51 8.83
C LEU A 122 6.74 -1.60 7.91
N LEU A 123 7.58 -2.27 7.13
CA LEU A 123 7.15 -3.36 6.26
C LEU A 123 6.63 -4.59 7.03
N VAL A 124 7.36 -5.10 8.02
CA VAL A 124 7.07 -6.39 8.67
C VAL A 124 6.04 -6.28 9.79
N GLN A 125 6.15 -5.25 10.63
CA GLN A 125 5.27 -5.08 11.79
C GLN A 125 5.19 -3.61 12.18
N GLN A 126 4.10 -2.95 11.78
CA GLN A 126 3.75 -1.64 12.33
C GLN A 126 2.82 -1.84 13.54
N GLU A 127 2.92 -0.94 14.52
CA GLU A 127 1.96 -0.76 15.61
C GLU A 127 1.03 0.42 15.29
N PRO A 128 0.08 0.30 14.34
CA PRO A 128 -0.90 1.34 14.15
C PRO A 128 -1.80 1.43 15.38
N ASP A 129 -2.11 2.65 15.81
CA ASP A 129 -3.15 2.89 16.81
C ASP A 129 -4.48 2.31 16.31
N ALA A 130 -4.92 1.22 16.94
CA ALA A 130 -6.10 0.48 16.52
C ALA A 130 -7.40 1.07 17.06
N SER A 131 -7.33 2.09 17.92
CA SER A 131 -8.52 2.74 18.49
C SER A 131 -9.42 3.38 17.43
N SER A 132 -8.82 3.77 16.29
CA SER A 132 -9.51 4.37 15.15
C SER A 132 -10.24 3.37 14.25
N PHE A 133 -9.96 2.07 14.39
CA PHE A 133 -10.62 1.04 13.57
C PHE A 133 -11.91 0.52 14.23
N PRO A 134 -12.99 0.31 13.46
CA PRO A 134 -14.27 -0.19 13.99
C PRO A 134 -14.09 -1.54 14.69
N SER A 135 -14.49 -1.62 15.97
CA SER A 135 -14.35 -2.83 16.80
C SER A 135 -15.67 -3.54 17.11
N GLY A 136 -16.78 -3.07 16.52
CA GLY A 136 -18.12 -3.61 16.82
C GLY A 136 -18.56 -3.47 18.28
N GLY A 137 -17.91 -2.60 19.06
CA GLY A 137 -18.20 -2.39 20.49
C GLY A 137 -17.63 -3.47 21.42
N ILE A 138 -16.80 -4.39 20.90
CA ILE A 138 -16.23 -5.49 21.67
C ILE A 138 -14.96 -5.06 22.44
N ARG A 139 -14.32 -3.95 22.05
CA ARG A 139 -13.06 -3.46 22.63
C ARG A 139 -13.23 -2.15 23.39
N ASN A 140 -12.54 -2.02 24.53
CA ASN A 140 -12.30 -0.72 25.16
C ASN A 140 -11.28 0.06 24.31
N THR A 141 -11.65 1.28 23.92
CA THR A 141 -10.82 2.15 23.04
C THR A 141 -9.46 2.49 23.64
N PHE A 142 -9.29 2.42 24.96
CA PHE A 142 -8.02 2.69 25.65
C PHE A 142 -6.98 1.57 25.53
N GLU A 143 -7.41 0.33 25.28
CA GLU A 143 -6.54 -0.86 25.24
C GLU A 143 -6.37 -1.44 23.83
N ALA A 144 -7.07 -0.87 22.84
CA ALA A 144 -7.09 -1.36 21.47
C ALA A 144 -5.70 -1.21 20.82
N ARG A 145 -4.94 -2.30 20.82
CA ARG A 145 -3.68 -2.41 20.08
C ARG A 145 -3.92 -3.17 18.78
N GLY A 146 -3.23 -2.76 17.73
CA GLY A 146 -3.24 -3.42 16.44
C GLY A 146 -1.84 -3.62 15.92
N TYR A 147 -1.69 -4.67 15.15
CA TYR A 147 -0.50 -5.00 14.40
C TYR A 147 -0.89 -5.17 12.95
N SER A 148 -0.09 -4.59 12.08
CA SER A 148 -0.19 -4.77 10.65
C SER A 148 1.04 -5.56 10.21
N ALA A 149 0.83 -6.70 9.53
CA ALA A 149 1.91 -7.53 9.02
C ALA A 149 1.79 -7.68 7.50
N TRP A 150 2.85 -7.35 6.77
CA TRP A 150 2.86 -7.48 5.32
C TRP A 150 2.68 -8.94 4.89
N ASP A 151 1.81 -9.15 3.90
CA ASP A 151 1.65 -10.42 3.20
C ASP A 151 2.49 -10.41 1.91
N PRO A 152 3.66 -11.07 1.88
CA PRO A 152 4.53 -11.08 0.71
C PRO A 152 3.92 -11.82 -0.48
N SER A 153 2.93 -12.71 -0.26
CA SER A 153 2.28 -13.46 -1.34
C SER A 153 1.51 -12.56 -2.30
N SER A 154 1.08 -11.38 -1.82
CA SER A 154 0.48 -10.34 -2.63
C SER A 154 1.49 -9.21 -2.90
N PRO A 155 1.82 -8.92 -4.17
CA PRO A 155 2.83 -7.92 -4.48
C PRO A 155 2.35 -6.51 -4.12
N ALA A 156 3.27 -5.71 -3.58
CA ALA A 156 3.03 -4.28 -3.41
C ALA A 156 2.74 -3.60 -4.76
N PHE A 157 1.89 -2.59 -4.75
CA PHE A 157 1.46 -1.90 -5.97
C PHE A 157 1.30 -0.41 -5.72
N ILE A 158 1.15 0.36 -6.80
CA ILE A 158 1.00 1.81 -6.75
C ILE A 158 -0.40 2.16 -7.26
N ILE A 159 -1.10 2.99 -6.49
CA ILE A 159 -2.28 3.72 -6.95
C ILE A 159 -1.95 5.20 -6.81
N ASP A 160 -2.14 5.95 -7.89
CA ASP A 160 -1.82 7.37 -7.98
C ASP A 160 -0.39 7.68 -7.50
N ASP A 161 -0.24 8.35 -6.35
CA ASP A 161 1.02 8.75 -5.74
C ASP A 161 1.38 7.94 -4.47
N THR A 162 0.71 6.80 -4.26
CA THR A 162 0.80 6.00 -3.03
C THR A 162 1.24 4.56 -3.30
N LEU A 163 2.25 4.08 -2.56
CA LEU A 163 2.67 2.69 -2.50
C LEU A 163 1.77 1.91 -1.53
N CYS A 164 0.95 1.01 -2.06
CA CYS A 164 0.08 0.13 -1.29
C CYS A 164 0.78 -1.19 -0.97
N ILE A 165 0.86 -1.51 0.32
CA ILE A 165 1.49 -2.72 0.88
C ILE A 165 0.38 -3.65 1.37
N PRO A 166 0.11 -4.77 0.69
CA PRO A 166 -0.91 -5.74 1.10
C PRO A 166 -0.63 -6.28 2.49
N THR A 167 -1.55 -6.07 3.43
CA THR A 167 -1.26 -6.31 4.84
C THR A 167 -2.41 -7.06 5.50
N ILE A 168 -2.07 -7.92 6.46
CA ILE A 168 -3.05 -8.45 7.40
C ILE A 168 -3.11 -7.54 8.63
N PHE A 169 -4.32 -7.25 9.09
CA PHE A 169 -4.54 -6.47 10.31
C PHE A 169 -5.02 -7.38 11.43
N ILE A 170 -4.25 -7.43 12.52
CA ILE A 170 -4.57 -8.17 13.73
C ILE A 170 -4.77 -7.14 14.83
N ALA A 171 -5.92 -7.18 15.49
CA ALA A 171 -6.15 -6.35 16.66
C ALA A 171 -6.74 -7.21 17.77
N TYR A 172 -6.53 -6.80 19.02
CA TYR A 172 -7.09 -7.45 20.21
C TYR A 172 -7.62 -6.40 21.17
#